data_AF-A0A1G9J0A1-F1
#
_entry.id   AF-A0A1G9J0A1-F1
#
_cell.length_a   1.000
_cell.length_b   1.000
_cell.length_c   1.000
_cell.angle_alpha   90.00
_cell.angle_beta   90.00
_cell.angle_gamma   90.00
#
_symmetry.space_group_name_H-M   'P 1'
#
loop_
_entity.id
_entity.type
_entity.pdbx_description
1 polymer ?
#
loop_
_entity_poly.entity_id
_entity_poly.type
_entity_poly.pdbx_seq_one_letter_code
_entity_poly.pdbx_strand_id
1 'polypeptide(L)'
;MIRTFVGAVVAALAMLAGLWLMIAPFALGTQPEGADWTNATLTEFFTGLGVAVVGLAGAVAFALAIRETLVARGLVEPRRKPEPEPEPVVASVPSQVSSAELAGLLAPLVEALREDLHHGPRASGEHRHNGTGPLVATEENR
;
A
#
# COMPACT_ATOMS: atom_id res chain seq x y z
N MET A 1 2.11 9.24 -23.70
CA MET A 1 1.92 9.93 -22.42
C MET A 1 0.68 10.80 -22.45
N ILE A 2 0.66 11.99 -23.07
CA ILE A 2 -0.51 12.89 -22.99
C ILE A 2 -1.81 12.25 -23.52
N ARG A 3 -1.74 11.53 -24.64
CA ARG A 3 -2.89 10.85 -25.27
C ARG A 3 -3.46 9.74 -24.37
N THR A 4 -2.58 8.91 -23.81
CA THR A 4 -2.91 7.81 -22.89
C THR A 4 -3.49 8.34 -21.57
N PHE A 5 -2.96 9.45 -21.07
CA PHE A 5 -3.45 10.11 -19.87
C PHE A 5 -4.84 10.72 -20.08
N VAL A 6 -5.06 11.46 -21.17
CA VAL A 6 -6.38 11.99 -21.52
C VAL A 6 -7.39 10.84 -21.67
N GLY A 7 -7.01 9.74 -22.30
CA GLY A 7 -7.84 8.54 -22.38
C GLY A 7 -8.22 7.98 -21.00
N ALA A 8 -7.26 7.88 -20.08
CA ALA A 8 -7.52 7.43 -18.71
C ALA A 8 -8.50 8.38 -17.97
N VAL A 9 -8.31 9.69 -18.12
CA VAL A 9 -9.18 10.70 -17.50
C VAL A 9 -10.61 10.61 -18.06
N VAL A 10 -10.76 10.54 -19.38
CA VAL A 10 -12.08 10.40 -20.02
C VAL A 10 -12.78 9.11 -19.59
N ALA A 11 -12.04 8.00 -19.52
CA ALA A 11 -12.59 6.72 -19.08
C ALA A 11 -13.02 6.75 -17.60
N ALA A 12 -12.23 7.39 -16.73
CA ALA A 12 -12.57 7.59 -15.33
C ALA A 12 -13.81 8.48 -15.16
N LEU A 13 -13.92 9.57 -15.92
CA LEU A 13 -15.10 10.43 -15.93
C LEU A 13 -16.34 9.69 -16.43
N ALA A 14 -16.21 8.88 -17.48
CA ALA A 14 -17.31 8.03 -17.96
C ALA A 14 -17.75 7.02 -16.88
N MET A 15 -16.80 6.39 -16.19
CA MET A 15 -17.11 5.49 -15.07
C MET A 15 -17.88 6.21 -13.96
N LEU A 16 -17.42 7.39 -13.54
CA LEU A 16 -18.09 8.20 -12.52
C LEU A 16 -19.49 8.65 -12.97
N ALA A 17 -19.64 9.04 -14.23
CA ALA A 17 -20.94 9.39 -14.80
C ALA A 17 -21.91 8.18 -14.80
N GLY A 18 -21.41 6.99 -15.13
CA GLY A 18 -22.19 5.74 -15.05
C GLY A 18 -22.63 5.41 -13.63
N LEU A 19 -21.72 5.49 -12.65
CA LEU A 19 -22.04 5.31 -11.22
C LEU A 19 -23.05 6.34 -10.73
N TRP A 20 -22.91 7.60 -11.15
CA TRP A 20 -23.87 8.64 -10.83
C TRP A 20 -25.26 8.30 -11.37
N LEU A 21 -25.35 7.82 -12.62
CA LEU A 21 -26.62 7.42 -13.22
C LEU A 21 -27.29 6.28 -12.45
N MET A 22 -26.51 5.35 -11.88
CA MET A 22 -27.04 4.27 -11.05
C MET A 22 -27.63 4.78 -9.73
N ILE A 23 -27.04 5.83 -9.13
CA ILE A 23 -27.46 6.34 -7.82
C ILE A 23 -28.50 7.47 -7.92
N ALA A 24 -28.55 8.16 -9.06
CA ALA A 24 -29.43 9.30 -9.33
C ALA A 24 -30.91 9.06 -8.98
N PRO A 25 -31.56 7.94 -9.37
CA PRO A 25 -32.98 7.75 -9.07
C PRO A 25 -33.27 7.66 -7.55
N PHE A 26 -32.29 7.22 -6.77
CA PHE A 26 -32.40 7.15 -5.31
C PHE A 26 -32.03 8.49 -4.66
N ALA A 27 -31.00 9.16 -5.16
CA ALA A 27 -30.53 10.43 -4.63
C ALA A 27 -31.50 11.60 -4.89
N LEU A 28 -32.22 11.56 -6.01
CA LEU A 28 -33.17 12.60 -6.43
C LEU A 28 -34.62 12.30 -6.00
N GLY A 29 -34.87 11.16 -5.36
CA GLY A 29 -36.21 10.77 -4.90
C GLY A 29 -37.21 10.51 -6.02
N THR A 30 -36.74 10.24 -7.24
CA THR A 30 -37.63 9.87 -8.37
C THR A 30 -38.17 8.45 -8.22
N GLN A 31 -37.47 7.60 -7.47
CA GLN A 31 -37.94 6.28 -7.07
C GLN A 31 -38.57 6.34 -5.66
N PRO A 32 -39.87 6.00 -5.51
CA PRO A 32 -40.54 5.99 -4.21
C PRO A 32 -39.97 4.90 -3.27
N GLU A 33 -39.83 5.25 -2.00
CA GLU A 33 -39.33 4.35 -0.96
C GLU A 33 -40.36 3.24 -0.66
N GLY A 34 -39.91 1.98 -0.67
CA GLY A 34 -40.76 0.83 -0.36
C GLY A 34 -41.65 0.32 -1.49
N ALA A 35 -41.53 0.87 -2.71
CA ALA A 35 -42.22 0.40 -3.90
C ALA A 35 -41.27 -0.35 -4.87
N ASP A 36 -41.84 -1.14 -5.77
CA ASP A 36 -41.10 -1.81 -6.84
C ASP A 36 -40.40 -0.80 -7.75
N TRP A 37 -39.28 -1.22 -8.36
CA TRP A 37 -38.53 -0.38 -9.28
C TRP A 37 -39.37 0.01 -10.48
N THR A 38 -39.48 1.31 -10.73
CA THR A 38 -40.13 1.79 -11.95
C THR A 38 -39.31 1.37 -13.17
N ASN A 39 -39.98 1.25 -14.33
CA ASN A 39 -39.28 0.99 -15.60
C ASN A 39 -38.22 2.07 -15.90
N ALA A 40 -38.44 3.31 -15.46
CA ALA A 40 -37.48 4.39 -15.58
C ALA A 40 -36.22 4.10 -14.75
N THR A 41 -36.38 3.76 -13.47
CA THR A 41 -35.27 3.42 -12.57
C THR A 41 -34.47 2.21 -13.06
N LEU A 42 -35.15 1.16 -13.55
CA LEU A 42 -34.47 0.02 -14.16
C LEU A 42 -33.60 0.44 -15.34
N THR A 43 -34.16 1.24 -16.26
CA THR A 43 -33.45 1.67 -17.47
C THR A 43 -32.27 2.57 -17.12
N GLU A 44 -32.46 3.55 -16.23
CA GLU A 44 -31.39 4.45 -15.77
C GLU A 44 -30.27 3.68 -15.07
N PHE A 45 -30.62 2.75 -14.18
CA PHE A 45 -29.66 1.93 -13.45
C PHE A 45 -28.84 1.04 -14.38
N PHE A 46 -29.48 0.29 -15.29
CA PHE A 46 -28.78 -0.61 -16.20
C PHE A 46 -27.97 0.15 -17.27
N THR A 47 -28.46 1.30 -17.73
CA THR A 47 -27.68 2.18 -18.62
C THR A 47 -26.45 2.71 -17.89
N GLY A 48 -26.61 3.15 -16.64
CA GLY A 48 -25.53 3.59 -15.78
C GLY A 48 -24.50 2.51 -15.55
N LEU A 49 -24.94 1.29 -15.28
CA LEU A 49 -24.09 0.11 -15.14
C LEU A 49 -23.30 -0.17 -16.42
N GLY A 50 -23.95 -0.12 -17.60
CA GLY A 50 -23.28 -0.29 -18.88
C GLY A 50 -22.17 0.75 -19.10
N VAL A 51 -22.48 2.03 -18.87
CA VAL A 51 -21.51 3.13 -18.98
C VAL A 51 -20.37 2.96 -17.97
N ALA A 52 -20.68 2.56 -16.74
CA ALA A 52 -19.70 2.31 -15.69
C ALA A 52 -18.71 1.19 -16.06
N VAL A 53 -19.22 0.08 -16.59
CA VAL A 53 -18.41 -1.07 -17.01
C VAL A 53 -17.49 -0.69 -18.17
N VAL A 54 -18.00 0.03 -19.17
CA VAL A 54 -17.18 0.49 -20.31
C VAL A 54 -16.12 1.50 -19.84
N GLY A 55 -16.49 2.44 -18.97
CA GLY A 55 -15.56 3.40 -18.37
C GLY A 55 -14.46 2.70 -17.56
N LEU A 56 -14.82 1.72 -16.75
CA LEU A 56 -13.87 0.92 -15.96
C LEU A 56 -12.92 0.12 -16.86
N ALA A 57 -13.44 -0.57 -17.87
CA ALA A 57 -12.63 -1.31 -18.83
C ALA A 57 -11.63 -0.39 -19.56
N GLY A 58 -12.10 0.78 -19.99
CA GLY A 58 -11.24 1.82 -20.57
C GLY A 58 -10.17 2.31 -19.60
N ALA A 59 -10.53 2.59 -18.34
CA ALA A 59 -9.61 3.08 -17.33
C ALA A 59 -8.52 2.03 -17.02
N VAL A 60 -8.89 0.75 -16.90
CA VAL A 60 -7.95 -0.35 -16.72
C VAL A 60 -7.02 -0.47 -17.93
N ALA A 61 -7.56 -0.43 -19.15
CA ALA A 61 -6.75 -0.51 -20.37
C ALA A 61 -5.73 0.63 -20.46
N PHE A 62 -6.15 1.87 -20.20
CA PHE A 62 -5.24 3.02 -20.20
C PHE A 62 -4.24 2.98 -19.05
N ALA A 63 -4.62 2.49 -17.86
CA ALA A 63 -3.71 2.31 -16.74
C ALA A 63 -2.62 1.27 -17.06
N LEU A 64 -2.98 0.16 -17.69
CA LEU A 64 -2.02 -0.84 -18.17
C LEU A 64 -1.07 -0.25 -19.22
N ALA A 65 -1.61 0.49 -20.20
CA ALA A 65 -0.79 1.14 -21.21
C ALA A 65 0.18 2.19 -20.61
N ILE A 66 -0.26 2.96 -19.61
CA ILE A 66 0.62 3.88 -18.88
C ILE A 66 1.69 3.08 -18.14
N ARG A 67 1.32 2.00 -17.44
CA ARG A 67 2.28 1.14 -16.72
C ARG A 67 3.34 0.56 -17.65
N GLU A 68 2.96 0.04 -18.80
CA GLU A 68 3.90 -0.46 -19.82
C GLU A 68 4.89 0.64 -20.24
N THR A 69 4.41 1.86 -20.48
CA THR A 69 5.31 2.98 -20.83
C THR A 69 6.22 3.41 -19.69
N LEU A 70 5.82 3.25 -18.43
CA LEU A 70 6.66 3.54 -17.26
C LEU A 70 7.71 2.44 -17.05
N VAL A 71 7.34 1.17 -17.22
CA VAL A 71 8.25 0.02 -17.17
C VAL A 71 9.29 0.12 -18.27
N ALA A 72 8.89 0.43 -19.51
CA ALA A 72 9.81 0.61 -20.63
C ALA A 72 10.81 1.75 -20.42
N ARG A 73 10.48 2.71 -19.55
CA ARG A 73 11.37 3.83 -19.17
C ARG A 73 12.23 3.51 -17.94
N GLY A 74 12.14 2.32 -17.38
CA GLY A 74 12.87 1.93 -16.17
C GLY A 74 12.39 2.62 -14.89
N LEU A 75 11.24 3.30 -14.92
CA LEU A 75 10.68 4.00 -13.76
C LEU A 75 9.88 3.07 -12.84
N VAL A 76 9.54 1.87 -13.33
CA VAL A 76 8.81 0.85 -12.58
C VAL A 76 9.49 -0.47 -12.84
N GLU A 77 10.01 -1.12 -11.79
CA GLU A 77 10.51 -2.48 -11.92
C GLU A 77 9.34 -3.43 -12.18
N PRO A 78 9.37 -4.21 -13.28
CA PRO A 78 8.37 -5.23 -13.49
C PRO A 78 8.53 -6.27 -12.38
N ARG A 79 7.49 -6.41 -11.54
CA ARG A 79 7.40 -7.50 -10.56
C ARG A 79 7.65 -8.81 -11.28
N ARG A 80 8.83 -9.40 -11.09
CA ARG A 80 9.23 -10.65 -11.72
C ARG A 80 8.22 -11.70 -11.24
N LYS A 81 7.36 -12.16 -12.15
CA LYS A 81 6.55 -13.34 -11.89
C LYS A 81 7.54 -14.47 -11.57
N PRO A 82 7.39 -15.23 -10.48
CA PRO A 82 8.25 -16.37 -10.24
C PRO A 82 8.14 -17.27 -11.47
N GLU A 83 9.24 -17.36 -12.21
CA GLU A 83 9.40 -18.35 -13.27
C GLU A 83 9.13 -19.70 -12.60
N PRO A 84 8.26 -20.58 -13.15
CA PRO A 84 8.22 -21.96 -12.69
C PRO A 84 9.59 -22.54 -13.03
N GLU A 85 10.45 -22.57 -12.03
CA GLU A 85 11.78 -23.15 -12.05
C GLU A 85 11.64 -24.58 -12.61
N PRO A 86 12.37 -24.96 -13.68
CA PRO A 86 12.38 -26.33 -14.14
C PRO A 86 12.90 -27.18 -12.99
N GLU A 87 12.00 -27.95 -12.39
CA GLU A 87 12.16 -28.75 -11.18
C GLU A 87 13.58 -29.33 -11.08
N PRO A 88 14.50 -28.71 -10.31
CA PRO A 88 15.74 -29.33 -9.95
C PRO A 88 15.40 -30.26 -8.80
N VAL A 89 15.66 -31.54 -9.02
CA VAL A 89 15.61 -32.61 -8.03
C VAL A 89 16.02 -32.09 -6.65
N VAL A 90 15.01 -31.99 -5.77
CA VAL A 90 15.07 -32.00 -4.31
C VAL A 90 16.43 -31.62 -3.72
N ALA A 91 16.70 -30.33 -3.61
CA ALA A 91 17.54 -29.81 -2.53
C ALA A 91 16.69 -28.79 -1.78
N SER A 92 16.08 -29.27 -0.69
CA SER A 92 15.33 -28.48 0.27
C SER A 92 16.08 -27.20 0.63
N VAL A 93 15.62 -26.08 0.08
CA VAL A 93 15.92 -24.76 0.62
C VAL A 93 15.33 -24.75 2.04
N PRO A 94 16.10 -24.45 3.11
CA PRO A 94 15.52 -24.35 4.44
C PRO A 94 14.72 -23.04 4.50
N SER A 95 13.50 -23.07 3.98
CA SER A 95 12.52 -21.96 4.02
C SER A 95 11.70 -21.96 5.31
N GLN A 96 12.26 -22.47 6.39
CA GLN A 96 11.69 -22.31 7.71
C GLN A 96 12.85 -21.91 8.60
N VAL A 97 12.93 -20.63 8.99
CA VAL A 97 13.67 -20.24 10.18
C VAL A 97 13.09 -21.13 11.28
N SER A 98 13.84 -22.19 11.61
CA SER A 98 13.34 -23.20 12.50
C SER A 98 13.23 -22.57 13.88
N SER A 99 12.28 -23.01 14.70
CA SER A 99 12.14 -22.49 16.06
C SER A 99 13.44 -22.59 16.87
N ALA A 100 14.36 -23.50 16.49
CA ALA A 100 15.70 -23.62 17.05
C ALA A 100 16.64 -22.48 16.65
N GLU A 101 16.60 -22.00 15.41
CA GLU A 101 17.38 -20.83 14.97
C GLU A 101 16.85 -19.54 15.59
N LEU A 102 15.51 -19.40 15.70
CA LEU A 102 14.90 -18.28 16.41
C LEU A 102 15.27 -18.27 17.90
N ALA A 103 15.31 -19.45 18.54
CA ALA A 103 15.77 -19.59 19.91
C ALA A 103 17.26 -19.21 20.06
N GLY A 104 18.09 -19.54 19.07
CA GLY A 104 19.49 -19.10 19.01
C GLY A 104 19.65 -17.58 18.91
N LEU A 105 18.81 -16.92 18.12
CA LEU A 105 18.81 -15.45 17.98
C LEU A 105 18.30 -14.72 19.22
N LEU A 106 17.39 -15.34 19.98
CA LEU A 106 16.80 -14.76 21.19
C LEU A 106 17.64 -15.01 22.45
N ALA A 107 18.51 -16.01 22.46
CA ALA A 107 19.32 -16.38 23.62
C ALA A 107 20.16 -15.22 24.21
N PRO A 108 20.85 -14.37 23.41
CA PRO A 108 21.63 -13.26 23.95
C PRO A 108 20.76 -12.18 24.62
N LEU A 109 19.56 -11.95 24.09
CA LEU A 109 18.61 -10.96 24.63
C LEU A 109 17.98 -11.44 25.93
N VAL A 110 17.66 -12.74 26.02
CA VAL A 110 17.14 -13.36 27.25
C VAL A 110 18.21 -13.41 28.33
N GLU A 111 19.47 -13.69 27.98
CA GLU A 111 20.57 -13.68 28.94
C GLU A 111 20.84 -12.26 29.47
N ALA A 112 20.84 -11.26 28.59
CA ALA A 112 20.96 -9.86 29.01
C ALA A 112 19.80 -9.42 29.93
N LEU A 113 18.57 -9.86 29.65
CA LEU A 113 17.42 -9.58 30.51
C LEU A 113 17.48 -10.32 31.85
N ARG A 114 18.01 -11.54 31.85
CA ARG A 114 18.20 -12.34 33.07
C ARG A 114 19.24 -11.70 33.99
N GLU A 115 20.32 -11.19 33.40
CA GLU A 115 21.39 -10.47 34.10
C GLU A 115 20.84 -9.18 34.71
N ASP A 116 20.04 -8.40 33.97
CA ASP A 116 19.41 -7.16 34.44
C ASP A 116 18.44 -7.41 35.60
N LEU A 117 17.68 -8.51 35.56
CA LEU A 117 16.78 -8.90 36.66
C LEU A 117 17.52 -9.47 37.88
N HIS A 118 18.68 -10.10 37.71
CA HIS A 118 19.55 -10.51 38.83
C HIS A 118 20.28 -9.32 39.47
N HIS A 119 20.50 -8.25 38.70
CA HIS A 119 20.98 -6.96 39.18
C HIS A 119 19.84 -6.14 39.80
N GLY A 120 19.12 -6.75 40.75
CA GLY A 120 17.97 -6.15 41.43
C GLY A 120 18.24 -4.74 41.99
N PRO A 121 17.17 -3.95 42.22
CA PRO A 121 17.24 -2.49 42.36
C PRO A 121 17.89 -2.11 43.69
N ARG A 122 19.22 -1.93 43.71
CA ARG A 122 19.99 -1.19 44.73
C ARG A 122 21.47 -1.09 44.36
N ALA A 123 21.75 -0.24 43.39
CA ALA A 123 22.95 0.60 43.41
C ALA A 123 22.53 2.04 43.11
N SER A 124 21.81 2.61 44.09
CA SER A 124 21.85 4.05 44.32
C SER A 124 23.30 4.41 44.62
N GLY A 125 23.88 5.27 43.79
CA GLY A 125 25.26 5.69 43.94
C GLY A 125 25.64 6.70 42.86
N GLU A 126 24.88 7.80 42.80
CA GLU A 126 25.47 9.14 42.68
C GLU A 126 26.70 9.26 41.78
N HIS A 127 26.53 9.57 40.49
CA HIS A 127 27.50 10.37 39.73
C HIS A 127 26.72 11.30 38.79
N ARG A 128 26.25 12.41 39.38
CA ARG A 128 26.05 13.66 38.63
C ARG A 128 27.41 14.06 38.07
N HIS A 129 27.69 13.77 36.80
CA HIS A 129 28.73 14.50 36.08
C HIS A 129 28.09 15.66 35.33
N ASN A 130 27.86 16.72 36.10
CA ASN A 130 27.74 18.08 35.62
C ASN A 130 29.11 18.48 35.05
N GLY A 131 29.24 18.45 33.72
CA GLY A 131 30.46 18.72 32.99
C GLY A 131 30.15 19.55 31.76
N THR A 132 29.87 20.83 32.03
CA THR A 132 29.80 21.97 31.11
C THR A 132 30.75 21.83 29.92
N GLY A 133 30.22 21.48 28.75
CA GLY A 133 30.94 21.66 27.49
C GLY A 133 30.79 23.11 27.05
N PRO A 134 31.86 23.93 27.01
CA PRO A 134 31.75 25.32 26.64
C PRO A 134 31.40 25.45 25.16
N LEU A 135 30.39 26.29 24.92
CA LEU A 135 29.94 26.77 23.63
C LEU A 135 31.13 27.25 22.80
N VAL A 136 31.22 26.76 21.58
CA VAL A 136 32.10 27.24 20.52
C VAL A 136 31.80 28.72 20.30
N ALA A 137 32.63 29.59 20.87
CA ALA A 137 32.72 30.99 20.52
C ALA A 137 33.78 31.13 19.42
N THR A 138 33.29 31.22 18.18
CA THR A 138 33.97 31.85 17.06
C THR A 138 34.09 33.36 17.35
N GLU A 139 35.28 33.85 17.65
CA GLU A 139 35.73 35.23 17.39
C GLU A 139 37.24 35.29 17.64
N GLU A 140 38.03 35.41 16.58
CA GLU A 140 38.60 36.69 16.11
C GLU A 140 39.91 37.04 16.83
N ASN A 141 41.05 36.81 16.17
CA ASN A 141 42.16 37.76 16.23
C ASN A 141 43.20 37.54 15.10
N ARG A 142 43.42 38.63 14.37
CA ARG A 142 44.58 39.03 13.55
C ARG A 142 44.69 38.63 12.08
#